data_AF-A0A9E6P5P6-F1
#
_entry.id   AF-A0A9E6P5P6-F1
#
_cell.length_a   1.000
_cell.length_b   1.000
_cell.length_c   1.000
_cell.angle_alpha   90.00
_cell.angle_beta   90.00
_cell.angle_gamma   90.00
#
_symmetry.space_group_name_H-M   'P 1'
#
loop_
_entity.id
_entity.type
_entity.pdbx_description
1 polymer ?
#
loop_
_entity_poly.entity_id
_entity_poly.type
_entity_poly.pdbx_seq_one_letter_code
_entity_poly.pdbx_strand_id
1 'polypeptide(L)'
;MRLAVSAQISHSDLDLESRVRKASADDAVLRRQRLAVAITKPKRTVRIVHDYYRNADVIVEVLNRAQGACEGCGEPAPFNRRSNGTAYLEVHHIVRLADDGNDTVENAIALCPNCHRRKHFG
;
A
#
# COMPACT_ATOMS: atom_id res chain seq x y z
N MET A 1 -8.71 -13.27 19.28
CA MET A 1 -7.40 -13.32 18.60
C MET A 1 -7.15 -11.93 18.03
N ARG A 2 -6.30 -11.12 18.68
CA ARG A 2 -6.08 -9.70 18.30
C ARG A 2 -5.22 -9.66 17.03
N LEU A 3 -5.78 -9.19 15.94
CA LEU A 3 -5.05 -8.89 14.70
C LEU A 3 -4.10 -7.72 14.96
N ALA A 4 -2.79 -7.98 14.96
CA ALA A 4 -1.78 -6.94 15.02
C ALA A 4 -1.75 -6.21 13.67
N VAL A 5 -2.45 -5.08 13.60
CA VAL A 5 -2.30 -4.07 12.55
C VAL A 5 -0.95 -3.42 12.77
N SER A 6 0.03 -3.69 11.91
CA SER A 6 1.29 -2.95 11.96
C SER A 6 1.84 -2.67 10.57
N ALA A 7 1.05 -2.03 9.70
CA ALA A 7 1.68 -1.07 8.80
C ALA A 7 2.47 -0.10 9.70
N GLN A 8 3.78 0.01 9.52
CA GLN A 8 4.59 0.94 10.33
C GLN A 8 4.18 2.36 9.94
N ILE A 9 3.13 2.88 10.57
CA ILE A 9 2.66 4.25 10.39
C ILE A 9 3.77 5.14 10.93
N SER A 10 4.41 5.91 10.07
CA SER A 10 5.49 6.78 10.52
C SER A 10 4.94 7.91 11.37
N HIS A 11 5.77 8.49 12.24
CA HIS A 11 5.38 9.67 13.03
C HIS A 11 4.83 10.82 12.18
N SER A 12 5.38 11.03 10.97
CA SER A 12 4.86 12.05 10.05
C SER A 12 3.48 11.70 9.49
N ASP A 13 3.16 10.42 9.34
CA ASP A 13 1.85 9.98 8.85
C ASP A 13 0.79 10.17 9.96
N LEU A 14 1.12 9.84 11.21
CA LEU A 14 0.25 10.09 12.39
C LEU A 14 -0.02 11.59 12.59
N ASP A 15 1.01 12.43 12.46
CA ASP A 15 0.86 13.89 12.51
C ASP A 15 -0.05 14.39 11.39
N LEU A 16 0.16 13.92 10.16
CA LEU A 16 -0.69 14.31 9.03
C LEU A 16 -2.14 13.88 9.25
N GLU A 17 -2.39 12.64 9.69
CA GLU A 17 -3.74 12.16 10.01
C GLU A 17 -4.42 13.04 11.07
N SER A 18 -3.69 13.41 12.13
CA SER A 18 -4.19 14.32 13.17
C SER A 18 -4.61 15.67 12.58
N ARG A 19 -3.75 16.25 11.73
CA ARG A 19 -4.04 17.52 11.04
C ARG A 19 -5.21 17.40 10.07
N VAL A 20 -5.33 16.29 9.36
CA VAL A 20 -6.47 15.99 8.47
C VAL A 20 -7.76 15.88 9.28
N ARG A 21 -7.78 15.12 10.38
CA ARG A 21 -8.96 15.00 11.26
C ARG A 21 -9.44 16.37 11.74
N LYS A 22 -8.51 17.21 12.21
CA LYS A 22 -8.81 18.59 12.62
C LYS A 22 -9.38 19.43 11.46
N ALA A 23 -8.79 19.33 10.27
CA ALA A 23 -9.27 20.08 9.10
C ALA A 23 -10.65 19.61 8.63
N SER A 24 -10.93 18.31 8.68
CA SER A 24 -12.22 17.72 8.30
C SER A 24 -13.35 18.11 9.24
N ALA A 25 -13.06 18.30 10.53
CA ALA A 25 -14.04 18.76 11.52
C ALA A 25 -14.37 20.26 11.42
N ASP A 26 -13.63 21.01 10.60
CA ASP A 26 -13.76 22.47 10.48
C ASP A 26 -14.76 22.89 9.39
N ASP A 27 -15.11 24.17 9.35
CA ASP A 27 -15.97 24.72 8.30
C ASP A 27 -15.25 24.83 6.95
N ALA A 28 -16.00 24.62 5.86
CA ALA A 28 -15.45 24.65 4.51
C ALA A 28 -14.97 26.05 4.09
N VAL A 29 -15.62 27.12 4.55
CA VAL A 29 -15.19 28.51 4.30
C VAL A 29 -13.86 28.77 5.00
N LEU A 30 -13.73 28.36 6.27
CA LEU A 30 -12.48 28.53 7.03
C LEU A 30 -11.32 27.76 6.38
N ARG A 31 -11.55 26.53 5.89
CA ARG A 31 -10.55 25.81 5.09
C ARG A 31 -10.13 26.58 3.84
N ARG A 32 -11.09 27.09 3.06
CA ARG A 32 -10.80 27.86 1.83
C ARG A 32 -10.02 29.13 2.11
N GLN A 33 -10.33 29.85 3.20
CA GLN A 33 -9.59 31.04 3.62
C GLN A 33 -8.13 30.70 3.95
N ARG A 34 -7.89 29.61 4.69
CA ARG A 34 -6.50 29.15 4.97
C ARG A 34 -5.77 28.76 3.69
N LEU A 35 -6.45 28.12 2.73
CA LEU A 35 -5.84 27.74 1.44
C LEU A 35 -5.49 28.96 0.57
N ALA A 36 -6.30 30.03 0.60
CA ALA A 36 -6.06 31.24 -0.19
C ALA A 36 -4.75 31.97 0.15
N VAL A 37 -4.26 31.81 1.38
CA VAL A 37 -3.01 32.42 1.87
C VAL A 37 -1.90 31.40 2.11
N ALA A 38 -2.14 30.11 1.80
CA ALA A 38 -1.18 29.04 2.08
C ALA A 38 -0.01 29.05 1.09
N ILE A 39 1.18 28.67 1.59
CA ILE A 39 2.30 28.34 0.72
C ILE A 39 1.95 27.05 -0.03
N THR A 40 1.91 27.12 -1.35
CA THR A 40 1.47 26.01 -2.22
C THR A 40 2.54 24.94 -2.42
N LYS A 41 3.82 25.27 -2.19
CA LYS A 41 4.94 24.33 -2.30
C LYS A 41 5.24 23.70 -0.94
N PRO A 42 5.04 22.37 -0.76
CA PRO A 42 5.30 21.72 0.51
C PRO A 42 6.80 21.64 0.81
N LYS A 43 7.15 21.61 2.09
CA LYS A 43 8.51 21.34 2.55
C LYS A 43 8.90 19.89 2.25
N ARG A 44 10.09 19.68 1.67
CA ARG A 44 10.66 18.34 1.48
C ARG A 44 11.29 17.83 2.78
N THR A 45 11.14 16.54 3.04
CA THR A 45 11.78 15.82 4.13
C THR A 45 12.46 14.58 3.56
N VAL A 46 13.51 14.10 4.24
CA VAL A 46 14.21 12.86 3.87
C VAL A 46 13.78 11.77 4.85
N ARG A 47 13.52 10.57 4.34
CA ARG A 47 13.26 9.37 5.13
C ARG A 47 14.24 8.28 4.69
N ILE A 48 14.91 7.66 5.66
CA ILE A 48 15.70 6.45 5.44
C ILE A 48 14.76 5.25 5.67
N VAL A 49 14.75 4.31 4.74
CA VAL A 49 13.93 3.09 4.82
C VAL A 49 14.82 1.87 4.63
N HIS A 50 14.49 0.79 5.33
CA HIS A 50 15.04 -0.54 5.04
C HIS A 50 14.16 -1.20 4.00
N ASP A 51 14.77 -1.81 2.99
CA ASP A 51 14.07 -2.54 1.94
C ASP A 51 14.61 -3.96 1.84
N TYR A 52 13.82 -4.85 1.25
CA TYR A 52 14.15 -6.26 1.07
C TYR A 52 14.50 -6.51 -0.39
N TYR A 53 15.65 -7.13 -0.63
CA TYR A 53 16.00 -7.63 -1.96
C TYR A 53 15.22 -8.91 -2.24
N ARG A 54 14.05 -8.75 -2.88
CA ARG A 54 13.10 -9.85 -3.14
C ARG A 54 13.55 -10.73 -4.30
N ASN A 55 13.26 -12.02 -4.19
CA ASN A 55 13.49 -13.01 -5.22
C ASN A 55 12.49 -12.80 -6.38
N ALA A 56 13.03 -12.50 -7.57
CA ALA A 56 12.23 -12.27 -8.77
C ALA A 56 11.44 -13.52 -9.20
N ASP A 57 11.98 -14.72 -8.99
CA ASP A 57 11.33 -15.97 -9.40
C ASP A 57 10.07 -16.23 -8.55
N VAL A 58 10.11 -15.91 -7.25
CA VAL A 58 8.92 -15.97 -6.38
C VAL A 58 7.83 -15.04 -6.90
N ILE A 59 8.20 -13.82 -7.29
CA ILE A 59 7.25 -12.84 -7.82
C ILE A 59 6.61 -13.36 -9.12
N VAL A 60 7.42 -13.83 -10.07
CA VAL A 60 6.93 -14.31 -11.36
C VAL A 60 6.06 -15.55 -11.19
N GLU A 61 6.47 -16.51 -10.35
CA GLU A 61 5.73 -17.75 -10.12
C GLU A 61 4.34 -17.48 -9.51
N VAL A 62 4.26 -16.59 -8.52
CA VAL A 62 3.00 -16.20 -7.88
C VAL A 62 2.08 -15.47 -8.86
N LEU A 63 2.61 -14.59 -9.71
CA LEU A 63 1.82 -13.90 -10.74
C LEU A 63 1.32 -14.86 -11.83
N ASN A 64 2.13 -15.84 -12.23
CA ASN A 64 1.75 -16.86 -13.21
C ASN A 64 0.65 -17.77 -12.65
N ARG A 65 0.81 -18.24 -11.40
CA ARG A 65 -0.18 -19.04 -10.66
C ARG A 65 -1.54 -18.35 -10.61
N ALA A 66 -1.55 -17.03 -10.42
CA ALA A 66 -2.75 -16.23 -10.33
C ALA A 66 -3.51 -16.07 -11.67
N GLN A 67 -2.86 -16.31 -12.81
CA GLN A 67 -3.46 -16.22 -14.15
C GLN A 67 -4.25 -14.92 -14.42
N GLY A 68 -3.78 -13.81 -13.83
CA GLY A 68 -4.41 -12.50 -13.97
C GLY A 68 -5.67 -12.29 -13.13
N ALA A 69 -6.03 -13.21 -12.24
CA ALA A 69 -7.09 -13.05 -11.26
C ALA A 69 -6.52 -12.83 -9.85
N CYS A 70 -7.17 -11.97 -9.06
CA CYS A 70 -6.80 -11.73 -7.68
C CYS A 70 -7.05 -12.98 -6.83
N GLU A 71 -6.03 -13.52 -6.17
CA GLU A 71 -6.16 -14.69 -5.30
C GLU A 71 -6.92 -14.38 -4.00
N GLY A 72 -7.20 -13.10 -3.71
CA GLY A 72 -7.97 -12.68 -2.54
C GLY A 72 -9.47 -12.52 -2.78
N CYS A 73 -9.89 -12.11 -3.98
CA CYS A 73 -11.31 -11.86 -4.28
C CYS A 73 -11.83 -12.55 -5.54
N GLY A 74 -10.98 -13.23 -6.31
CA GLY A 74 -11.33 -13.93 -7.55
C GLY A 74 -11.51 -13.02 -8.78
N GLU A 75 -11.66 -11.71 -8.58
CA GLU A 75 -11.84 -10.75 -9.68
C GLU A 75 -10.59 -10.62 -10.57
N PRO A 76 -10.74 -10.36 -11.88
CA PRO A 76 -9.63 -10.10 -12.77
C PRO A 76 -8.84 -8.86 -12.33
N ALA A 77 -7.57 -8.81 -12.74
CA ALA A 77 -6.73 -7.63 -12.54
C ALA A 77 -7.43 -6.37 -13.11
N PRO A 78 -7.34 -5.23 -12.42
CA PRO A 78 -8.10 -4.03 -12.80
C PRO A 78 -7.64 -3.43 -14.14
N PHE A 79 -6.42 -3.71 -14.57
CA PHE A 79 -5.85 -3.27 -15.84
C PHE A 79 -4.60 -4.09 -16.19
N ASN A 80 -4.12 -3.92 -17.42
CA ASN A 80 -2.85 -4.48 -17.88
C ASN A 80 -1.71 -3.45 -17.80
N ARG A 81 -0.52 -3.89 -17.39
CA ARG A 81 0.70 -3.08 -17.34
C ARG A 81 0.99 -2.46 -18.70
N ARG A 82 1.13 -1.13 -18.75
CA ARG A 82 1.52 -0.42 -19.98
C ARG A 82 2.87 -0.87 -20.54
N SER A 83 3.78 -1.31 -19.68
CA SER A 83 5.14 -1.70 -20.06
C SER A 83 5.22 -3.00 -20.86
N ASN A 84 4.34 -3.97 -20.59
CA ASN A 84 4.45 -5.31 -21.18
C ASN A 84 3.11 -6.03 -21.41
N GLY A 85 1.97 -5.36 -21.18
CA GLY A 85 0.63 -5.93 -21.41
C GLY A 85 0.14 -6.95 -20.38
N THR A 86 0.95 -7.31 -19.37
CA THR A 86 0.57 -8.32 -18.36
C THR A 86 -0.44 -7.79 -17.35
N ALA A 87 -1.27 -8.66 -16.78
CA ALA A 87 -2.26 -8.31 -15.75
C ALA A 87 -1.61 -7.65 -14.52
N TYR A 88 -2.16 -6.53 -14.05
CA TYR A 88 -1.63 -5.80 -12.89
C TYR A 88 -2.16 -6.39 -11.57
N LEU A 89 -1.33 -7.25 -10.96
CA LEU A 89 -1.48 -7.68 -9.57
C LEU A 89 -0.22 -7.32 -8.77
N GLU A 90 -0.37 -7.23 -7.46
CA GLU A 90 0.69 -6.93 -6.48
C GLU A 90 0.95 -8.19 -5.64
N VAL A 91 2.20 -8.65 -5.61
CA VAL A 91 2.59 -9.80 -4.77
C VAL A 91 2.73 -9.34 -3.32
N HIS A 92 2.03 -10.02 -2.43
CA HIS A 92 1.98 -9.77 -1.01
C HIS A 92 2.47 -11.01 -0.24
N HIS A 93 3.38 -10.84 0.71
CA HIS A 93 3.75 -11.91 1.63
C HIS A 93 2.72 -12.02 2.76
N ILE A 94 2.18 -13.22 2.99
CA ILE A 94 1.16 -13.52 4.01
C ILE A 94 1.72 -13.26 5.40
N VAL A 95 2.86 -13.86 5.72
CA VAL A 95 3.76 -13.43 6.80
C VAL A 95 4.72 -12.42 6.18
N ARG A 96 4.65 -11.17 6.62
CA ARG A 96 5.42 -10.08 5.99
C ARG A 96 6.91 -10.28 6.23
N LEU A 97 7.74 -9.88 5.26
CA LEU A 97 9.20 -9.90 5.42
C LEU A 97 9.68 -9.06 6.61
N ALA A 98 8.96 -7.97 6.92
CA ALA A 98 9.20 -7.12 8.10
C ALA A 98 8.92 -7.83 9.44
N ASP A 99 8.11 -8.89 9.42
CA ASP A 99 7.78 -9.72 10.57
C ASP A 99 8.50 -11.09 10.47
N ASP A 100 9.67 -11.12 9.84
CA ASP A 100 10.50 -12.32 9.66
C ASP A 100 9.87 -13.41 8.77
N GLY A 101 8.99 -13.00 7.85
CA GLY A 101 8.41 -13.90 6.85
C GLY A 101 9.41 -14.32 5.76
N ASN A 102 9.27 -15.57 5.30
CA ASN A 102 10.12 -16.11 4.23
C ASN A 102 9.72 -15.58 2.85
N ASP A 103 10.71 -15.30 1.99
CA ASP A 103 10.46 -14.97 0.58
C ASP A 103 10.30 -16.24 -0.27
N THR A 104 9.10 -16.80 -0.23
CA THR A 104 8.74 -18.11 -0.82
C THR A 104 7.38 -18.04 -1.50
N VAL A 105 7.12 -18.93 -2.47
CA VAL A 105 5.86 -18.98 -3.22
C VAL A 105 4.67 -19.31 -2.32
N GLU A 106 4.90 -20.15 -1.30
CA GLU A 106 3.90 -20.58 -0.32
C GLU A 106 3.50 -19.44 0.62
N ASN A 107 4.43 -18.54 0.93
CA ASN A 107 4.18 -17.38 1.76
C ASN A 107 3.74 -16.15 0.95
N ALA A 108 3.50 -16.28 -0.36
CA ALA A 108 3.19 -15.16 -1.23
C ALA A 108 1.86 -15.36 -1.97
N ILE A 109 1.14 -14.25 -2.17
CA ILE A 109 -0.17 -14.21 -2.82
C ILE A 109 -0.27 -13.02 -3.77
N ALA A 110 -0.87 -13.20 -4.95
CA ALA A 110 -1.14 -12.14 -5.91
C ALA A 110 -2.48 -11.46 -5.64
N LEU A 111 -2.47 -10.16 -5.36
CA LEU A 111 -3.66 -9.39 -4.99
C LEU A 111 -3.88 -8.21 -5.93
N CYS A 112 -5.15 -7.89 -6.19
CA CYS A 112 -5.48 -6.59 -6.78
C CYS A 112 -5.14 -5.46 -5.78
N PRO A 113 -4.94 -4.22 -6.25
CA PRO A 113 -4.56 -3.10 -5.37
C PRO A 113 -5.53 -2.90 -4.20
N ASN A 114 -6.83 -3.10 -4.41
CA ASN A 114 -7.84 -2.98 -3.37
C ASN A 114 -7.70 -4.05 -2.28
N CYS A 115 -7.54 -5.32 -2.67
CA CYS A 115 -7.35 -6.41 -1.72
C CYS A 115 -6.01 -6.29 -1.00
N HIS A 116 -4.95 -5.89 -1.71
CA HIS A 116 -3.64 -5.68 -1.10
C HIS A 116 -3.69 -4.60 -0.01
N ARG A 117 -4.32 -3.45 -0.29
CA ARG A 117 -4.49 -2.38 0.70
C ARG A 117 -5.36 -2.81 1.88
N ARG A 118 -6.43 -3.56 1.63
CA ARG A 118 -7.27 -4.15 2.69
C ARG A 118 -6.48 -5.04 3.64
N LYS A 119 -5.51 -5.82 3.14
CA LYS A 119 -4.63 -6.64 4.00
C LYS A 119 -3.70 -5.83 4.90
N HIS A 120 -3.29 -4.63 4.47
CA HIS A 120 -2.45 -3.74 5.29
C HIS A 120 -3.25 -2.90 6.27
N PHE A 121 -4.43 -2.40 5.88
CA PHE A 121 -5.11 -1.31 6.61
C PHE A 121 -6.52 -1.64 7.10
N GLY A 122 -7.20 -2.65 6.55
CA GLY A 122 -8.61 -2.95 6.82
C GLY A 122 -9.58 -2.19 5.92
#